data_AF-F9ZH53-F1
#
_entry.id   AF-F9ZH53-F1
#
_cell.length_a   1.000
_cell.length_b   1.000
_cell.length_c   1.000
_cell.angle_alpha   90.00
_cell.angle_beta   90.00
_cell.angle_gamma   90.00
#
_symmetry.space_group_name_H-M   'P 1'
#
loop_
_entity.id
_entity.type
_entity.pdbx_description
1 polymer ?
#
loop_
_entity_poly.entity_id
_entity_poly.type
_entity_poly.pdbx_seq_one_letter_code
_entity_poly.pdbx_strand_id
1 'polypeptide(L)'
;MSSEINKLKDGDVVHVKTFGSRKDTLNLLNPTFEISRRLKPNKVASIVAQYIQSLPEQKEASQSSTNLVAWLEFTSEFNCAENSQILVITDGLESSSYVDGNQLLQAKKSLPKAEVNLKGCALTFYGLGAGWMPQQVKFVRKEWERWAEQAGASFTAIIP
;
A
#
# COMPACT_ATOMS: atom_id res chain seq x y z
N MET A 1 -1.20 10.09 -8.43
CA MET A 1 -1.91 8.81 -8.70
C MET A 1 -2.52 8.80 -10.10
N SER A 2 -3.43 9.72 -10.47
CA SER A 2 -3.97 9.79 -11.85
C SER A 2 -2.87 9.98 -12.90
N SER A 3 -1.80 10.69 -12.56
CA SER A 3 -0.59 10.84 -13.39
C SER A 3 0.10 9.52 -13.73
N GLU A 4 0.09 8.55 -12.81
CA GLU A 4 0.77 7.26 -13.00
C GLU A 4 -0.07 6.31 -13.83
N ILE A 5 -1.38 6.22 -13.55
CA ILE A 5 -2.31 5.42 -14.35
C ILE A 5 -2.32 5.91 -15.80
N ASN A 6 -2.22 7.22 -16.04
CA ASN A 6 -2.22 7.79 -17.39
C ASN A 6 -1.01 7.38 -18.27
N LYS A 7 0.06 6.84 -17.68
CA LYS A 7 1.26 6.37 -18.42
C LYS A 7 1.13 4.93 -18.91
N LEU A 8 0.10 4.21 -18.46
CA LEU A 8 -0.11 2.80 -18.78
C LEU A 8 -0.48 2.60 -20.26
N LYS A 9 -0.12 1.44 -20.79
CA LYS A 9 -0.30 1.02 -22.17
C LYS A 9 -1.33 -0.11 -22.26
N ASP A 10 -1.80 -0.39 -23.47
CA ASP A 10 -2.68 -1.53 -23.73
C ASP A 10 -2.04 -2.84 -23.22
N GLY A 11 -2.80 -3.61 -22.44
CA GLY A 11 -2.34 -4.84 -21.76
C GLY A 11 -1.87 -4.64 -20.32
N ASP A 12 -1.59 -3.41 -19.88
CA ASP A 12 -1.27 -3.14 -18.48
C ASP A 12 -2.50 -3.35 -17.59
N VAL A 13 -2.27 -3.73 -16.33
CA VAL A 13 -3.35 -4.05 -15.37
C VAL A 13 -3.24 -3.17 -14.14
N VAL A 14 -4.35 -2.56 -13.75
CA VAL A 14 -4.49 -1.80 -12.50
C VAL A 14 -5.33 -2.62 -11.52
N HIS A 15 -4.73 -2.96 -10.38
CA HIS A 15 -5.44 -3.52 -9.24
C HIS A 15 -5.65 -2.44 -8.19
N VAL A 16 -6.89 -2.27 -7.72
CA VAL A 16 -7.19 -1.40 -6.58
C VAL A 16 -7.71 -2.26 -5.46
N LYS A 17 -7.10 -2.13 -4.28
CA LYS A 17 -7.41 -2.91 -3.09
C LYS A 17 -7.33 -2.01 -1.86
N THR A 18 -8.10 -2.30 -0.83
CA THR A 18 -7.98 -1.67 0.48
C THR A 18 -7.43 -2.66 1.50
N PHE A 19 -6.88 -2.15 2.60
CA PHE A 19 -6.37 -2.94 3.71
C PHE A 19 -6.82 -2.32 5.03
N GLY A 20 -6.75 -3.11 6.10
CA GLY A 20 -7.31 -2.76 7.39
C GLY A 20 -7.77 -3.99 8.14
N SER A 21 -8.85 -3.86 8.93
CA SER A 21 -9.47 -5.02 9.58
C SER A 21 -10.02 -6.03 8.57
N ARG A 22 -9.71 -7.31 8.75
CA ARG A 22 -10.24 -8.41 7.91
C ARG A 22 -11.74 -8.64 8.03
N LYS A 23 -12.41 -8.02 9.01
CA LYS A 23 -13.87 -8.10 9.20
C LYS A 23 -14.63 -7.10 8.34
N ASP A 24 -13.93 -6.15 7.73
CA ASP A 24 -14.52 -5.13 6.86
C ASP A 24 -14.63 -5.66 5.43
N THR A 25 -15.85 -5.70 4.88
CA THR A 25 -16.12 -6.22 3.54
C THR A 25 -15.52 -5.35 2.44
N LEU A 26 -15.24 -4.06 2.71
CA LEU A 26 -14.54 -3.20 1.77
C LEU A 26 -13.12 -3.71 1.48
N ASN A 27 -12.45 -4.29 2.47
CA ASN A 27 -11.12 -4.90 2.35
C ASN A 27 -11.12 -6.23 1.57
N LEU A 28 -12.29 -6.71 1.15
CA LEU A 28 -12.44 -7.87 0.26
C LEU A 28 -12.63 -7.47 -1.21
N LEU A 29 -12.91 -6.19 -1.49
CA LEU A 29 -13.09 -5.70 -2.85
C LEU A 29 -11.74 -5.53 -3.55
N ASN A 30 -11.59 -6.17 -4.70
CA ASN A 30 -10.37 -6.14 -5.51
C ASN A 30 -10.67 -5.80 -6.99
N PRO A 31 -11.27 -4.62 -7.28
CA PRO A 31 -11.50 -4.23 -8.67
C PRO A 31 -10.18 -4.23 -9.47
N THR A 32 -10.26 -4.84 -10.64
CA THR A 32 -9.13 -5.02 -11.56
C THR A 32 -9.52 -4.46 -12.92
N PHE A 33 -8.64 -3.64 -13.51
CA PHE A 33 -8.87 -2.99 -14.79
C PHE A 33 -7.70 -3.29 -15.73
N GLU A 34 -7.99 -3.96 -16.85
CA GLU A 34 -7.02 -4.12 -17.94
C GLU A 34 -7.15 -2.95 -18.92
N ILE A 35 -6.04 -2.28 -19.18
CA ILE A 35 -5.97 -1.18 -20.13
C ILE A 35 -6.16 -1.73 -21.54
N SER A 36 -7.07 -1.12 -22.28
CA SER A 36 -7.36 -1.52 -23.65
C SER A 36 -7.90 -0.34 -24.47
N ARG A 37 -8.02 -0.53 -25.78
CA ARG A 37 -8.67 0.44 -26.68
C ARG A 37 -10.05 0.92 -26.19
N ARG A 38 -10.82 0.04 -25.52
CA ARG A 38 -12.16 0.36 -24.98
C ARG A 38 -12.10 0.95 -23.57
N LEU A 39 -11.09 0.59 -22.79
CA LEU A 39 -10.87 1.06 -21.43
C LEU A 39 -9.51 1.77 -21.33
N LYS A 40 -9.51 3.03 -21.76
CA LYS A 40 -8.30 3.85 -21.83
C LYS A 40 -7.78 4.25 -20.43
N PRO A 41 -6.48 4.53 -20.29
CA PRO A 41 -5.85 4.92 -19.02
C PRO A 41 -6.56 6.06 -18.28
N ASN A 42 -6.94 7.12 -18.99
CA ASN A 42 -7.62 8.28 -18.41
C ASN A 42 -8.99 7.91 -17.80
N LYS A 43 -9.72 6.98 -18.42
CA LYS A 43 -11.00 6.50 -17.90
C LYS A 43 -10.79 5.69 -16.63
N VAL A 44 -9.79 4.80 -16.61
CA VAL A 44 -9.43 4.05 -15.39
C VAL A 44 -9.00 5.01 -14.29
N ALA A 45 -8.15 6.00 -14.58
CA ALA A 45 -7.71 7.00 -13.61
C ALA A 45 -8.89 7.74 -12.95
N SER A 46 -9.91 8.12 -13.74
CA SER A 46 -11.13 8.74 -13.20
C SER A 46 -11.95 7.79 -12.33
N ILE A 47 -12.10 6.51 -12.72
CA ILE A 47 -12.81 5.50 -11.93
C ILE A 47 -12.10 5.29 -10.59
N VAL A 48 -10.78 5.14 -10.60
CA VAL A 48 -9.98 4.95 -9.38
C VAL A 48 -10.05 6.20 -8.49
N ALA A 49 -9.96 7.40 -9.06
CA ALA A 49 -10.09 8.63 -8.30
C ALA A 49 -11.47 8.76 -7.61
N GLN A 50 -12.55 8.46 -8.35
CA GLN A 50 -13.91 8.43 -7.78
C GLN A 50 -14.06 7.39 -6.69
N TYR A 51 -13.47 6.20 -6.88
CA TYR A 51 -13.46 5.16 -5.86
C TYR A 51 -12.79 5.64 -4.58
N ILE A 52 -11.58 6.22 -4.66
CA ILE A 52 -10.89 6.76 -3.49
C ILE A 52 -11.70 7.86 -2.81
N GLN A 53 -12.31 8.77 -3.58
CA GLN A 53 -13.17 9.83 -3.04
C GLN A 53 -14.44 9.30 -2.37
N SER A 54 -14.91 8.12 -2.78
CA SER A 54 -16.07 7.45 -2.18
C SER A 54 -15.75 6.69 -0.90
N LEU A 55 -14.45 6.45 -0.61
CA LEU A 55 -14.06 5.79 0.62
C LEU A 55 -14.48 6.67 1.82
N PRO A 56 -15.09 6.09 2.86
CA PRO A 56 -15.52 6.86 4.01
C PRO A 56 -14.31 7.51 4.68
N GLU A 57 -14.45 8.78 5.06
CA GLU A 57 -13.46 9.41 5.93
C GLU A 57 -13.37 8.61 7.23
N GLN A 58 -12.19 8.09 7.57
CA GLN A 58 -11.97 7.42 8.85
C GLN A 58 -11.79 8.47 9.95
N LYS A 59 -12.84 9.24 10.24
CA LYS A 59 -12.84 10.27 11.29
C LYS A 59 -13.14 9.71 12.68
N GLU A 60 -13.85 8.59 12.79
CA GLU A 60 -14.26 8.05 14.11
C GLU A 60 -14.18 6.52 14.27
N ALA A 61 -14.07 5.76 13.18
CA ALA A 61 -13.83 4.33 13.26
C ALA A 61 -12.33 4.08 13.14
N SER A 62 -11.62 4.07 14.27
CA SER A 62 -10.30 3.45 14.35
C SER A 62 -10.47 2.02 13.82
N GLN A 63 -9.98 1.75 12.61
CA GLN A 63 -9.83 0.37 12.20
C GLN A 63 -8.99 -0.31 13.28
N SER A 64 -9.55 -1.35 13.89
CA SER A 64 -8.91 -2.01 15.04
C SER A 64 -7.53 -2.60 14.74
N SER A 65 -7.15 -2.66 13.45
CA SER A 65 -5.86 -3.12 12.98
C SER A 65 -5.56 -2.59 11.58
N THR A 66 -4.29 -2.29 11.34
CA THR A 66 -3.71 -2.07 10.01
C THR A 66 -2.90 -3.31 9.66
N ASN A 67 -3.41 -4.10 8.71
CA ASN A 67 -2.82 -5.38 8.29
C ASN A 67 -2.08 -5.22 6.95
N LEU A 68 -1.15 -4.26 6.87
CA LEU A 68 -0.44 -3.93 5.63
C LEU A 68 0.60 -5.01 5.27
N VAL A 69 1.32 -5.57 6.24
CA VAL A 69 2.24 -6.69 6.00
C VAL A 69 1.49 -7.86 5.38
N ALA A 70 0.41 -8.29 6.03
CA ALA A 70 -0.44 -9.35 5.51
C ALA A 70 -1.00 -9.01 4.12
N TRP A 71 -1.40 -7.76 3.87
CA TRP A 71 -1.88 -7.36 2.55
C TRP A 71 -0.79 -7.48 1.47
N LEU A 72 0.46 -7.10 1.78
CA LEU A 72 1.59 -7.24 0.87
C LEU A 72 1.99 -8.70 0.63
N GLU A 73 1.77 -9.59 1.60
CA GLU A 73 2.15 -11.01 1.52
C GLU A 73 1.05 -11.92 0.94
N PHE A 74 -0.22 -11.67 1.27
CA PHE A 74 -1.34 -12.56 0.89
C PHE A 74 -2.07 -12.14 -0.37
N THR A 75 -1.75 -10.98 -0.95
CA THR A 75 -2.32 -10.63 -2.25
C THR A 75 -1.68 -11.54 -3.29
N SER A 76 -2.45 -12.52 -3.76
CA SER A 76 -2.10 -13.49 -4.79
C SER A 76 -1.38 -12.78 -5.95
N GLU A 77 -0.06 -12.89 -5.88
CA GLU A 77 1.00 -12.48 -6.80
C GLU A 77 0.83 -11.09 -7.42
N PHE A 78 1.43 -10.08 -6.79
CA PHE A 78 1.90 -8.91 -7.56
C PHE A 78 2.76 -9.43 -8.71
N ASN A 79 2.32 -9.18 -9.95
CA ASN A 79 3.14 -9.48 -11.11
C ASN A 79 4.29 -8.47 -11.17
N CYS A 80 5.38 -8.72 -10.44
CA CYS A 80 6.57 -7.88 -10.40
C CYS A 80 7.46 -8.01 -11.63
N ALA A 81 6.89 -8.35 -12.79
CA ALA A 81 7.53 -8.18 -14.09
C ALA A 81 7.92 -6.71 -14.34
N GLU A 82 8.82 -6.47 -15.31
CA GLU A 82 9.59 -5.23 -15.45
C GLU A 82 8.77 -3.93 -15.26
N ASN A 83 9.09 -3.22 -14.17
CA ASN A 83 8.60 -1.89 -13.78
C ASN A 83 7.21 -1.81 -13.12
N SER A 84 6.70 -2.92 -12.57
CA SER A 84 5.47 -2.88 -11.76
C SER A 84 5.58 -1.97 -10.53
N GLN A 85 4.50 -1.26 -10.23
CA GLN A 85 4.42 -0.27 -9.15
C GLN A 85 3.37 -0.68 -8.12
N ILE A 86 3.75 -0.66 -6.85
CA ILE A 86 2.83 -0.82 -5.73
C ILE A 86 2.78 0.53 -5.00
N LEU A 87 1.67 1.25 -5.15
CA LEU A 87 1.42 2.49 -4.43
C LEU A 87 0.51 2.22 -3.25
N VAL A 88 0.97 2.56 -2.05
CA VAL A 88 0.22 2.42 -0.80
C VAL A 88 -0.03 3.82 -0.22
N ILE A 89 -1.29 4.13 0.08
CA ILE A 89 -1.66 5.37 0.77
C ILE A 89 -1.82 5.02 2.25
N THR A 90 -0.86 5.45 3.08
CA THR A 90 -0.78 5.02 4.48
C THR A 90 0.14 5.94 5.29
N ASP A 91 -0.13 6.06 6.60
CA ASP A 91 0.83 6.60 7.57
C ASP A 91 1.98 5.62 7.87
N GLY A 92 1.84 4.34 7.48
CA GLY A 92 2.82 3.29 7.63
C GLY A 92 2.74 2.56 8.98
N LEU A 93 1.71 2.80 9.81
CA LEU A 93 1.59 2.13 11.10
C LEU A 93 1.02 0.73 10.93
N GLU A 94 1.89 -0.27 10.87
CA GLU A 94 1.44 -1.65 11.03
C GLU A 94 0.97 -1.87 12.48
N SER A 95 -0.27 -2.34 12.62
CA SER A 95 -0.86 -2.71 13.91
C SER A 95 -1.73 -3.93 13.68
N SER A 96 -1.15 -5.11 13.82
CA SER A 96 -1.75 -6.39 13.45
C SER A 96 -1.37 -7.49 14.44
N SER A 97 -1.72 -8.74 14.13
CA SER A 97 -1.24 -9.89 14.90
C SER A 97 0.28 -10.04 14.88
N TYR A 98 0.98 -9.46 13.89
CA TYR A 98 2.42 -9.56 13.77
C TYR A 98 3.15 -8.55 14.67
N VAL A 99 2.62 -7.33 14.79
CA VAL A 99 3.25 -6.24 15.53
C VAL A 99 2.19 -5.31 16.13
N ASP A 100 2.40 -4.92 17.39
CA ASP A 100 1.62 -3.88 18.03
C ASP A 100 2.10 -2.50 17.56
N GLY A 101 1.19 -1.65 17.09
CA GLY A 101 1.54 -0.35 16.51
C GLY A 101 2.26 0.58 17.49
N ASN A 102 1.89 0.57 18.79
CA ASN A 102 2.57 1.41 19.78
C ASN A 102 4.00 0.94 20.03
N GLN A 103 4.23 -0.38 20.06
CA GLN A 103 5.56 -0.95 20.16
C GLN A 103 6.41 -0.64 18.91
N LEU A 104 5.81 -0.65 17.72
CA LEU A 104 6.46 -0.23 16.49
C LEU A 104 6.85 1.26 16.55
N LEU A 105 5.91 2.15 16.88
CA LEU A 105 6.19 3.59 16.97
C LEU A 105 7.27 3.95 17.99
N GLN A 106 7.35 3.19 19.08
CA GLN A 106 8.33 3.39 20.15
C GLN A 106 9.67 2.67 19.90
N ALA A 107 9.86 2.07 18.72
CA ALA A 107 11.04 1.28 18.37
C ALA A 107 11.32 0.10 19.32
N LYS A 108 10.27 -0.43 19.97
CA LYS A 108 10.35 -1.59 20.87
C LYS A 108 10.13 -2.91 20.15
N LYS A 109 9.49 -2.86 18.97
CA LYS A 109 9.27 -4.02 18.11
C LYS A 109 9.48 -3.60 16.66
N SER A 110 10.11 -4.47 15.88
CA SER A 110 10.34 -4.29 14.44
C SER A 110 9.26 -4.99 13.62
N LEU A 111 9.17 -4.65 12.34
CA LEU A 111 8.36 -5.42 11.39
C LEU A 111 8.87 -6.87 11.31
N PRO A 112 7.98 -7.85 11.07
CA PRO A 112 8.39 -9.23 10.85
C PRO A 112 9.32 -9.34 9.64
N LYS A 113 9.96 -10.50 9.48
CA LYS A 113 10.68 -10.80 8.25
C LYS A 113 9.68 -10.86 7.09
N ALA A 114 10.05 -10.31 5.92
CA ALA A 114 9.21 -10.43 4.74
C ALA A 114 9.09 -11.89 4.29
N GLU A 115 7.86 -12.37 4.08
CA GLU A 115 7.55 -13.70 3.54
C GLU A 115 6.92 -13.61 2.15
N VAL A 116 7.43 -12.70 1.31
CA VAL A 116 7.00 -12.50 -0.08
C VAL A 116 8.18 -12.12 -0.97
N ASN A 117 8.09 -12.45 -2.26
CA ASN A 117 9.04 -12.00 -3.27
C ASN A 117 8.42 -10.90 -4.13
N LEU A 118 8.89 -9.67 -3.94
CA LEU A 118 8.51 -8.48 -4.69
C LEU A 118 9.63 -7.99 -5.61
N LYS A 119 10.57 -8.88 -5.97
CA LYS A 119 11.68 -8.54 -6.88
C LYS A 119 11.15 -8.01 -8.20
N GLY A 120 11.55 -6.79 -8.54
CA GLY A 120 11.13 -6.07 -9.75
C GLY A 120 10.00 -5.07 -9.53
N CYS A 121 9.34 -5.09 -8.38
CA CYS A 121 8.37 -4.07 -7.99
C CYS A 121 9.06 -2.87 -7.31
N ALA A 122 8.48 -1.68 -7.51
CA ALA A 122 8.74 -0.52 -6.68
C ALA A 122 7.58 -0.30 -5.71
N LEU A 123 7.88 -0.25 -4.41
CA LEU A 123 6.94 0.00 -3.33
C LEU A 123 7.02 1.46 -2.91
N THR A 124 5.96 2.22 -3.17
CA THR A 124 5.87 3.63 -2.80
C THR A 124 4.80 3.85 -1.74
N PHE A 125 5.18 4.45 -0.61
CA PHE A 125 4.23 4.89 0.42
C PHE A 125 3.96 6.37 0.27
N TYR A 126 2.68 6.76 0.28
CA TYR A 126 2.24 8.15 0.28
C TYR A 126 1.54 8.48 1.59
N GLY A 127 2.06 9.47 2.33
CA GLY A 127 1.51 9.90 3.62
C GLY A 127 2.23 9.34 4.85
N LEU A 128 3.38 8.67 4.67
CA LEU A 128 4.10 8.00 5.76
C LEU A 128 4.44 9.00 6.88
N GLY A 129 4.01 8.67 8.10
CA GLY A 129 4.32 9.45 9.30
C GLY A 129 3.42 10.65 9.54
N ALA A 130 2.30 10.79 8.81
CA ALA A 130 1.35 11.87 9.01
C ALA A 130 0.89 11.94 10.49
N GLY A 131 1.17 13.08 11.14
CA GLY A 131 0.77 13.33 12.53
C GLY A 131 1.74 12.80 13.61
N TRP A 132 2.92 12.29 13.26
CA TRP A 132 3.89 11.75 14.23
C TRP A 132 5.12 12.63 14.43
N MET A 133 5.85 12.36 15.51
CA MET A 133 7.14 13.02 15.77
C MET A 133 8.20 12.56 14.76
N PRO A 134 9.15 13.44 14.36
CA PRO A 134 10.17 13.10 13.38
C PRO A 134 10.98 11.83 13.67
N GLN A 135 11.22 11.52 14.95
CA GLN A 135 11.92 10.30 15.36
C GLN A 135 11.12 9.03 15.04
N GLN A 136 9.81 9.07 15.29
CA GLN A 136 8.90 7.95 14.99
C GLN A 136 8.84 7.71 13.48
N VAL A 137 8.70 8.78 12.70
CA VAL A 137 8.69 8.72 11.23
C VAL A 137 9.97 8.09 10.69
N LYS A 138 11.14 8.51 11.19
CA LYS A 138 12.45 7.94 10.80
C LYS A 138 12.53 6.45 11.10
N PHE A 139 12.09 6.04 12.29
CA PHE A 139 12.12 4.64 12.68
C PHE A 139 11.20 3.78 11.80
N VAL A 140 9.92 4.16 11.68
CA VAL A 140 8.94 3.41 10.88
C VAL A 140 9.34 3.35 9.41
N ARG A 141 9.85 4.45 8.85
CA ARG A 141 10.40 4.46 7.49
C ARG A 141 11.53 3.45 7.32
N LYS A 142 12.47 3.39 8.26
CA LYS A 142 13.60 2.45 8.21
C LYS A 142 13.14 1.00 8.32
N GLU A 143 12.10 0.73 9.12
CA GLU A 143 11.51 -0.60 9.20
C GLU A 143 10.89 -1.03 7.87
N TRP A 144 10.13 -0.15 7.21
CA TRP A 144 9.57 -0.45 5.89
C TRP A 144 10.61 -0.58 4.79
N GLU A 145 11.66 0.24 4.82
CA GLU A 145 12.81 0.13 3.92
C GLU A 145 13.48 -1.23 4.07
N ARG A 146 13.79 -1.64 5.31
CA ARG A 146 14.35 -2.96 5.63
C ARG A 146 13.44 -4.10 5.18
N TRP A 147 12.13 -3.98 5.42
CA TRP A 147 11.15 -5.00 5.03
C TRP A 147 11.08 -5.13 3.49
N ALA A 148 11.04 -4.01 2.77
CA ALA A 148 10.99 -3.99 1.30
C ALA A 148 12.27 -4.55 0.67
N GLU A 149 13.45 -4.22 1.23
CA GLU A 149 14.73 -4.79 0.82
C GLU A 149 14.74 -6.33 0.97
N GLN A 150 14.22 -6.85 2.09
CA GLN A 150 14.10 -8.30 2.30
C GLN A 150 13.15 -8.96 1.30
N ALA A 151 12.07 -8.28 0.93
CA ALA A 151 11.15 -8.72 -0.11
C ALA A 151 11.73 -8.59 -1.54
N GLY A 152 12.85 -7.88 -1.71
CA GLY A 152 13.48 -7.62 -3.00
C GLY A 152 12.90 -6.45 -3.79
N ALA A 153 12.03 -5.63 -3.18
CA ALA A 153 11.46 -4.43 -3.80
C ALA A 153 12.36 -3.20 -3.58
N SER A 154 12.27 -2.22 -4.49
CA SER A 154 12.75 -0.86 -4.18
C SER A 154 11.71 -0.13 -3.32
N PHE A 155 12.15 0.73 -2.41
CA PHE A 155 11.26 1.46 -1.50
C PHE A 155 11.38 2.96 -1.66
N THR A 156 10.24 3.66 -1.67
CA THR A 156 10.17 5.12 -1.62
C THR A 156 9.05 5.55 -0.68
N ALA A 157 9.30 6.59 0.12
CA ALA A 157 8.28 7.20 0.97
C ALA A 157 8.13 8.69 0.62
N ILE A 158 6.91 9.09 0.30
CA ILE A 158 6.51 10.47 0.04
C ILE A 158 5.82 10.97 1.31
N ILE A 159 6.44 11.96 1.95
CA ILE A 159 5.93 12.65 3.14
C ILE A 159 5.39 14.00 2.66
N PRO A 160 4.06 14.20 2.62
CA PRO A 160 3.44 15.45 2.16
C PRO A 160 3.55 16.58 3.18
#